data_AF-A0AAE1GIF8-F1
#
_entry.id   AF-A0AAE1GIF8-F1
#
_cell.length_a   1.000
_cell.length_b   1.000
_cell.length_c   1.000
_cell.angle_alpha   90.00
_cell.angle_beta   90.00
_cell.angle_gamma   90.00
#
_symmetry.space_group_name_H-M   'P 1'
#
loop_
_entity.id
_entity.type
_entity.pdbx_description
1 polymer ?
#
loop_
_entity_poly.entity_id
_entity_poly.type
_entity_poly.pdbx_seq_one_letter_code
_entity_poly.pdbx_strand_id
1 'polypeptide(L)'
;MNEDKLAVDKLVGVGCDGANAMIGRNHSLVTLLKNDNPNLIVFRCVCHSLHLAASKASEGLPTVLDFIVKEAHNWFSNSPKRINSYREIYKTLDEGNTPVKVPGLAETRWLAKLEAMTVIIDQWDALKLHFEMAATSERCHVARLLYDAYRNPENKLFTVYTRKLLKEVVKVK
;
A
#
# COMPACT_ATOMS: atom_id res chain seq x y z
N MET A 1 21.65 15.12 -23.40
CA MET A 1 22.97 15.76 -23.17
C MET A 1 23.62 16.24 -24.45
N ASN A 2 24.00 15.37 -25.38
CA ASN A 2 24.53 15.83 -26.69
C ASN A 2 23.44 16.43 -27.58
N GLU A 3 22.23 15.89 -27.56
CA GLU A 3 21.06 16.45 -28.27
C GLU A 3 20.69 17.85 -27.74
N ASP A 4 20.70 18.01 -26.42
CA ASP A 4 20.41 19.30 -25.75
C ASP A 4 21.64 20.21 -25.59
N LYS A 5 22.82 19.77 -26.06
CA LYS A 5 24.13 20.43 -25.88
C LYS A 5 24.47 20.78 -24.42
N LEU A 6 23.99 19.97 -23.47
CA LEU A 6 24.32 20.06 -22.06
C LEU A 6 25.65 19.34 -21.79
N ALA A 7 26.61 20.06 -21.22
CA ALA A 7 27.93 19.54 -20.90
C ALA A 7 27.97 18.96 -19.46
N VAL A 8 28.55 17.76 -19.30
CA VAL A 8 28.57 17.00 -18.03
C VAL A 8 29.33 17.73 -16.93
N ASP A 9 30.43 18.38 -17.28
CA ASP A 9 31.27 19.19 -16.41
C ASP A 9 30.53 20.37 -15.78
N LYS A 10 29.41 20.81 -16.38
CA LYS A 10 28.57 21.91 -15.88
C LYS A 10 27.37 21.45 -15.05
N LEU A 11 27.17 20.14 -14.87
CA LEU A 11 26.10 19.63 -14.01
C LEU A 11 26.44 19.91 -12.53
N VAL A 12 25.53 20.56 -11.82
CA VAL A 12 25.71 20.84 -10.38
C VAL A 12 25.27 19.64 -9.54
N GLY A 13 24.20 18.97 -9.94
CA GLY A 13 23.74 17.78 -9.24
C GLY A 13 22.73 16.95 -10.01
N VAL A 14 22.48 15.75 -9.48
CA VAL A 14 21.54 14.78 -10.04
C VAL A 14 20.69 14.17 -8.94
N GLY A 15 19.38 14.11 -9.16
CA GLY A 15 18.43 13.39 -8.31
C GLY A 15 18.07 12.05 -8.92
N CYS A 16 18.32 10.95 -8.21
CA CYS A 16 18.09 9.60 -8.73
C CYS A 16 17.28 8.74 -7.75
N ASP A 17 16.56 7.75 -8.29
CA ASP A 17 16.07 6.65 -7.46
C ASP A 17 17.25 5.84 -6.90
N GLY A 18 17.02 5.09 -5.83
CA GLY A 18 18.07 4.35 -5.12
C GLY A 18 18.55 3.09 -5.83
N ALA A 19 18.15 2.85 -7.08
CA ALA A 19 18.44 1.60 -7.77
C ALA A 19 19.95 1.45 -8.05
N ASN A 20 20.42 0.20 -8.09
CA ASN A 20 21.83 -0.10 -8.39
C ASN A 20 22.28 0.44 -9.76
N ALA A 21 21.40 0.45 -10.76
CA ALA A 21 21.71 1.06 -12.07
C ALA A 21 21.98 2.58 -11.97
N MET A 22 21.39 3.26 -10.98
CA MET A 22 21.52 4.70 -10.80
C MET A 22 22.68 5.06 -9.87
N ILE A 23 22.76 4.42 -8.69
CA ILE A 23 23.67 4.80 -7.59
C ILE A 23 24.63 3.67 -7.19
N GLY A 24 24.61 2.53 -7.89
CA GLY A 24 25.50 1.42 -7.63
C GLY A 24 26.98 1.80 -7.66
N ARG A 25 27.81 1.03 -6.96
CA ARG A 25 29.26 1.29 -6.87
C ARG A 25 29.99 1.07 -8.18
N ASN A 26 29.44 0.23 -9.06
CA ASN A 26 30.05 -0.19 -10.30
C ASN A 26 29.11 0.13 -11.46
N HIS A 27 29.60 0.90 -12.43
CA HIS A 27 28.93 1.11 -13.72
C HIS A 27 27.48 1.63 -13.62
N SER A 28 27.21 2.44 -12.60
CA SER A 28 25.94 3.16 -12.46
C SER A 28 25.98 4.51 -13.16
N LEU A 29 24.81 5.10 -13.43
CA LEU A 29 24.69 6.47 -13.94
C LEU A 29 25.54 7.47 -13.16
N VAL A 30 25.45 7.44 -11.82
CA VAL A 30 26.23 8.32 -10.95
C VAL A 30 27.74 8.08 -11.09
N THR A 31 28.19 6.82 -11.17
CA THR A 31 29.64 6.56 -11.35
C THR A 31 30.15 7.06 -12.70
N LEU A 32 29.34 6.94 -13.76
CA LEU A 32 29.69 7.44 -15.08
C LEU A 32 29.76 8.97 -15.08
N LEU A 33 28.76 9.65 -14.53
CA LEU A 33 28.74 11.12 -14.47
C LEU A 33 29.85 11.69 -13.58
N LYS A 34 30.23 10.98 -12.50
CA LYS A 34 31.32 11.39 -11.62
C LYS A 34 32.72 11.23 -12.22
N ASN A 35 32.89 10.34 -13.20
CA ASN A 35 34.16 10.23 -13.93
C ASN A 35 34.43 11.51 -14.73
N ASP A 36 33.38 12.09 -15.32
CA ASP A 36 33.47 13.32 -16.13
C ASP A 36 33.35 14.60 -15.29
N ASN A 37 32.62 14.53 -14.17
CA ASN A 37 32.43 15.65 -13.24
C ASN A 37 32.54 15.20 -11.77
N PRO A 38 33.75 15.21 -11.19
CA PRO A 38 33.99 14.77 -9.82
C PRO A 38 33.22 15.58 -8.76
N ASN A 39 32.86 16.83 -9.07
CA ASN A 39 32.17 17.76 -8.16
C ASN A 39 30.64 17.57 -8.15
N LEU A 40 30.11 16.62 -8.94
CA LEU A 40 28.67 16.38 -9.04
C LEU A 40 28.06 15.98 -7.70
N ILE A 41 27.04 16.74 -7.28
CA ILE A 41 26.26 16.44 -6.07
C ILE A 41 25.15 15.43 -6.40
N VAL A 42 25.03 14.39 -5.58
CA VAL A 42 24.05 13.31 -5.82
C VAL A 42 23.01 13.31 -4.72
N PHE A 43 21.75 13.49 -5.10
CA PHE A 43 20.61 13.43 -4.20
C PHE A 43 19.85 12.11 -4.42
N ARG A 44 19.72 11.33 -3.34
CA ARG A 44 18.86 10.14 -3.34
C ARG A 44 17.41 10.56 -3.20
N CYS A 45 16.53 9.89 -3.94
CA CYS A 45 15.09 10.06 -3.77
C CYS A 45 14.67 9.73 -2.33
N VAL A 46 14.22 10.75 -1.59
CA VAL A 46 13.71 10.61 -0.22
C VAL A 46 12.49 9.70 -0.20
N CYS A 47 11.58 9.84 -1.18
CA CYS A 47 10.39 9.00 -1.31
C CYS A 47 10.75 7.51 -1.44
N HIS A 48 11.77 7.18 -2.25
CA HIS A 48 12.22 5.80 -2.41
C HIS A 48 12.89 5.27 -1.13
N SER A 49 13.68 6.11 -0.46
CA SER A 49 14.33 5.74 0.80
C SER A 49 13.32 5.46 1.91
N LEU A 50 12.29 6.31 2.03
CA LEU A 50 11.17 6.09 2.96
C LEU A 50 10.37 4.84 2.61
N HIS A 51 10.16 4.58 1.32
CA HIS A 51 9.49 3.36 0.87
C HIS A 51 10.25 2.10 1.32
N LEU A 52 11.57 2.06 1.12
CA LEU A 52 12.41 0.94 1.57
C LEU A 52 12.38 0.77 3.08
N ALA A 53 12.50 1.87 3.84
CA ALA A 53 12.45 1.82 5.31
C ALA A 53 11.09 1.32 5.81
N ALA A 54 9.99 1.83 5.26
CA ALA A 54 8.63 1.42 5.62
C ALA A 54 8.36 -0.04 5.21
N SER A 55 8.82 -0.47 4.04
CA SER A 55 8.73 -1.87 3.59
C SER A 55 9.46 -2.78 4.57
N LYS A 56 10.70 -2.44 4.94
CA LYS A 56 11.47 -3.23 5.91
C LYS A 56 10.82 -3.26 7.30
N ALA A 57 10.31 -2.11 7.77
CA ALA A 57 9.58 -2.04 9.04
C ALA A 57 8.29 -2.87 9.03
N SER A 58 7.62 -2.97 7.87
CA SER A 58 6.39 -3.74 7.73
C SER A 58 6.60 -5.25 7.88
N GLU A 59 7.83 -5.77 7.71
CA GLU A 59 8.16 -7.16 8.00
C GLU A 59 7.98 -7.51 9.50
N GLY A 60 8.01 -6.51 10.39
CA GLY A 60 7.74 -6.68 11.81
C GLY A 60 6.24 -6.70 12.17
N LEU A 61 5.35 -6.44 11.20
CA LEU A 61 3.92 -6.45 11.43
C LEU A 61 3.32 -7.84 11.18
N PRO A 62 2.17 -8.16 11.82
CA PRO A 62 1.47 -9.41 11.55
C PRO A 62 1.08 -9.55 10.07
N THR A 63 1.44 -10.68 9.46
CA THR A 63 1.15 -10.99 8.05
C THR A 63 -0.35 -11.03 7.73
N VAL A 64 -1.20 -11.22 8.75
CA VAL A 64 -2.67 -11.17 8.63
C VAL A 64 -3.17 -9.81 8.14
N LEU A 65 -2.41 -8.71 8.33
CA LEU A 65 -2.80 -7.40 7.81
C LEU A 65 -2.78 -7.36 6.28
N ASP A 66 -1.76 -7.98 5.66
CA ASP A 66 -1.67 -8.07 4.21
C ASP A 66 -2.76 -8.99 3.66
N PHE A 67 -3.07 -10.07 4.37
CA PHE A 67 -4.21 -10.93 4.07
C PHE A 67 -5.54 -10.15 4.09
N ILE A 68 -5.82 -9.40 5.16
CA ILE A 68 -7.06 -8.61 5.32
C ILE A 68 -7.24 -7.66 4.13
N VAL A 69 -6.19 -6.89 3.80
CA VAL A 69 -6.29 -5.88 2.74
C VAL A 69 -6.47 -6.54 1.37
N LYS A 70 -5.64 -7.54 1.06
CA LYS A 70 -5.68 -8.24 -0.23
C LYS A 70 -6.99 -8.98 -0.44
N GLU A 71 -7.40 -9.78 0.54
CA GLU A 71 -8.57 -10.64 0.40
C GLU A 71 -9.88 -9.88 0.53
N ALA A 72 -9.95 -8.78 1.29
CA ALA A 72 -11.12 -7.90 1.26
C ALA A 72 -11.36 -7.33 -0.15
N HIS A 73 -10.31 -6.87 -0.84
CA HIS A 73 -10.42 -6.42 -2.24
C HIS A 73 -10.86 -7.57 -3.17
N ASN A 74 -10.16 -8.71 -3.10
CA ASN A 74 -10.40 -9.85 -3.98
C ASN A 74 -11.80 -10.45 -3.81
N TRP A 75 -12.32 -10.45 -2.58
CA TRP A 75 -13.62 -10.98 -2.24
C TRP A 75 -14.75 -10.33 -3.04
N PHE A 76 -14.69 -9.01 -3.22
CA PHE A 76 -15.67 -8.25 -3.98
C PHE A 76 -15.36 -8.18 -5.47
N SER A 77 -14.08 -8.22 -5.87
CA SER A 77 -13.65 -8.03 -7.26
C SER A 77 -14.23 -9.06 -8.24
N ASN A 78 -14.52 -10.27 -7.76
CA ASN A 78 -14.92 -11.39 -8.61
C ASN A 78 -16.41 -11.74 -8.52
N SER A 79 -17.23 -10.99 -7.77
CA SER A 79 -18.62 -11.39 -7.53
C SER A 79 -19.57 -10.19 -7.37
N PRO A 80 -20.35 -9.87 -8.42
CA PRO A 80 -21.44 -8.89 -8.33
C PRO A 80 -22.46 -9.25 -7.23
N LYS A 81 -22.69 -10.55 -7.01
CA LYS A 81 -23.58 -11.04 -5.94
C LYS A 81 -23.07 -10.62 -4.56
N ARG A 82 -21.77 -10.80 -4.28
CA ARG A 82 -21.16 -10.40 -3.00
C ARG A 82 -21.16 -8.89 -2.80
N ILE A 83 -20.94 -8.11 -3.87
CA ILE A 83 -21.06 -6.64 -3.85
C ILE A 83 -22.49 -6.23 -3.45
N ASN A 84 -23.50 -6.81 -4.09
CA ASN A 84 -24.90 -6.46 -3.81
C ASN A 84 -25.29 -6.87 -2.38
N SER A 85 -24.92 -8.08 -1.94
CA SER A 85 -25.16 -8.53 -0.56
C SER A 85 -24.54 -7.59 0.47
N TYR A 86 -23.29 -7.16 0.25
CA TYR A 86 -22.62 -6.23 1.14
C TYR A 86 -23.27 -4.84 1.14
N ARG A 87 -23.71 -4.36 -0.03
CA ARG A 87 -24.40 -3.08 -0.14
C ARG A 87 -25.69 -3.04 0.69
N GLU A 88 -26.47 -4.12 0.70
CA GLU A 88 -27.69 -4.19 1.51
C GLU A 88 -27.38 -4.19 3.01
N ILE A 89 -26.36 -4.96 3.46
CA ILE A 89 -25.88 -4.93 4.84
C ILE A 89 -25.43 -3.52 5.24
N TYR A 90 -24.63 -2.89 4.38
CA TYR A 90 -24.06 -1.56 4.63
C TYR A 90 -25.15 -0.50 4.75
N LYS A 91 -26.15 -0.49 3.85
CA LYS A 91 -27.29 0.43 3.91
C LYS A 91 -28.05 0.33 5.24
N THR A 92 -28.18 -0.88 5.79
CA THR A 92 -28.85 -1.09 7.09
C THR A 92 -28.03 -0.54 8.25
N LEU A 93 -26.69 -0.62 8.19
CA LEU A 93 -25.80 -0.18 9.27
C LEU A 93 -25.44 1.31 9.21
N ASP A 94 -25.44 1.93 8.02
CA ASP A 94 -24.96 3.30 7.78
C ASP A 94 -26.05 4.18 7.14
N GLU A 95 -27.29 4.07 7.65
CA GLU A 95 -28.43 4.97 7.35
C GLU A 95 -28.69 5.24 5.84
N GLY A 96 -28.51 4.23 4.99
CA GLY A 96 -28.76 4.34 3.55
C GLY A 96 -27.59 4.86 2.70
N ASN A 97 -26.41 5.05 3.29
CA ASN A 97 -25.18 5.34 2.53
C ASN A 97 -24.72 4.15 1.68
N THR A 98 -23.78 4.41 0.76
CA THR A 98 -23.18 3.39 -0.11
C THR A 98 -21.76 3.07 0.37
N PRO A 99 -21.38 1.77 0.43
CA PRO A 99 -20.04 1.39 0.83
C PRO A 99 -18.98 1.88 -0.17
N VAL A 100 -17.82 2.27 0.35
CA VAL A 100 -16.65 2.62 -0.47
C VAL A 100 -15.95 1.33 -0.91
N LYS A 101 -15.63 1.21 -2.20
CA LYS A 101 -14.90 0.05 -2.72
C LYS A 101 -13.51 0.00 -2.07
N VAL A 102 -13.15 -1.14 -1.47
CA VAL A 102 -11.79 -1.41 -1.02
C VAL A 102 -10.87 -1.35 -2.24
N PRO A 103 -9.87 -0.44 -2.30
CA PRO A 103 -8.86 -0.38 -3.35
C PRO A 103 -7.98 -1.64 -3.37
N GLY A 104 -7.51 -2.00 -4.55
CA GLY A 104 -6.52 -3.07 -4.71
C GLY A 104 -5.15 -2.61 -4.25
N LEU A 105 -4.34 -3.56 -3.78
CA LEU A 105 -2.92 -3.29 -3.53
C LEU A 105 -2.19 -3.17 -4.87
N ALA A 106 -1.44 -2.07 -5.05
CA ALA A 106 -0.35 -2.03 -6.01
C ALA A 106 0.92 -2.43 -5.28
N GLU A 107 1.65 -3.43 -5.79
CA GLU A 107 2.84 -4.02 -5.14
C GLU A 107 3.87 -2.96 -4.70
N THR A 108 3.95 -1.83 -5.39
CA THR A 108 4.96 -0.79 -5.12
C THR A 108 4.42 0.46 -4.42
N ARG A 109 3.13 0.55 -4.06
CA ARG A 109 2.52 1.81 -3.59
C ARG A 109 1.84 1.67 -2.22
N TRP A 110 2.56 2.07 -1.19
CA TRP A 110 2.08 2.24 0.18
C TRP A 110 0.91 3.25 0.30
N LEU A 111 0.77 4.19 -0.65
CA LEU A 111 -0.43 5.03 -0.81
C LEU A 111 -1.70 4.18 -0.99
N ALA A 112 -1.66 3.17 -1.87
CA ALA A 112 -2.79 2.27 -2.09
C ALA A 112 -3.08 1.42 -0.83
N LYS A 113 -2.04 1.02 -0.10
CA LYS A 113 -2.20 0.32 1.20
C LYS A 113 -2.87 1.21 2.24
N LEU A 114 -2.47 2.48 2.34
CA LEU A 114 -3.09 3.43 3.26
C LEU A 114 -4.57 3.67 2.91
N GLU A 115 -4.86 3.92 1.63
CA GLU A 115 -6.23 4.11 1.15
C GLU A 115 -7.09 2.88 1.48
N ALA A 116 -6.59 1.67 1.18
CA ALA A 116 -7.30 0.44 1.48
C ALA A 116 -7.50 0.20 2.98
N MET A 117 -6.48 0.43 3.81
CA MET A 117 -6.63 0.35 5.26
C MET A 117 -7.63 1.37 5.80
N THR A 118 -7.66 2.58 5.24
CA THR A 118 -8.63 3.62 5.64
C THR A 118 -10.05 3.15 5.34
N VAL A 119 -10.32 2.71 4.11
CA VAL A 119 -11.62 2.19 3.69
C VAL A 119 -12.05 0.96 4.50
N ILE A 120 -11.12 0.07 4.85
CA ILE A 120 -11.40 -1.12 5.66
C ILE A 120 -11.73 -0.74 7.11
N ILE A 121 -10.99 0.20 7.71
CA ILE A 121 -11.24 0.64 9.09
C ILE A 121 -12.60 1.32 9.20
N ASP A 122 -12.92 2.19 8.25
CA ASP A 122 -14.16 2.98 8.29
C ASP A 122 -15.40 2.08 8.10
N GLN A 123 -15.24 0.91 7.49
CA GLN A 123 -16.31 -0.06 7.24
C GLN A 123 -16.13 -1.37 8.03
N TRP A 124 -15.30 -1.39 9.06
CA TRP A 124 -14.84 -2.63 9.71
C TRP A 124 -15.99 -3.51 10.19
N ASP A 125 -16.98 -2.90 10.86
CA ASP A 125 -18.06 -3.65 11.51
C ASP A 125 -19.07 -4.18 10.48
N ALA A 126 -19.31 -3.43 9.39
CA ALA A 126 -20.11 -3.91 8.26
C ALA A 126 -19.42 -5.06 7.51
N LEU A 127 -18.11 -4.95 7.27
CA LEU A 127 -17.31 -6.02 6.65
C LEU A 127 -17.30 -7.27 7.53
N LYS A 128 -17.13 -7.11 8.85
CA LYS A 128 -17.19 -8.22 9.81
C LYS A 128 -18.52 -8.96 9.73
N LEU A 129 -19.65 -8.24 9.76
CA LEU A 129 -20.98 -8.84 9.66
C LEU A 129 -21.19 -9.54 8.31
N HIS A 130 -20.74 -8.93 7.22
CA HIS A 130 -20.80 -9.55 5.90
C HIS A 130 -20.04 -10.87 5.84
N PHE A 131 -18.82 -10.92 6.38
CA PHE A 131 -18.03 -12.14 6.40
C PHE A 131 -18.60 -13.20 7.34
N GLU A 132 -19.23 -12.81 8.44
CA GLU A 132 -19.96 -13.72 9.34
C GLU A 132 -21.12 -14.42 8.62
N MET A 133 -21.96 -13.63 7.94
CA MET A 133 -23.08 -14.15 7.15
C MET A 133 -22.59 -15.04 6.01
N ALA A 134 -21.54 -14.63 5.31
CA ALA A 134 -20.95 -15.43 4.23
C ALA A 134 -20.29 -16.73 4.75
N ALA A 135 -19.62 -16.69 5.91
CA ALA A 135 -19.01 -17.87 6.53
C ALA A 135 -20.05 -18.92 6.94
N THR A 136 -21.25 -18.47 7.29
CA THR A 136 -22.37 -19.33 7.71
C THR A 136 -23.18 -19.84 6.53
N SER A 137 -23.40 -19.01 5.50
CA SER A 137 -24.30 -19.32 4.37
C SER A 137 -23.59 -19.90 3.14
N GLU A 138 -22.30 -19.62 2.95
CA GLU A 138 -21.51 -20.15 1.82
C GLU A 138 -20.53 -21.22 2.30
N ARG A 139 -20.37 -22.31 1.53
CA ARG A 139 -19.22 -23.22 1.68
C ARG A 139 -17.95 -22.59 1.11
N CYS A 140 -17.50 -21.49 1.70
CA CYS A 140 -16.31 -20.75 1.26
C CYS A 140 -15.28 -20.67 2.39
N HIS A 141 -14.08 -21.21 2.16
CA HIS A 141 -13.00 -21.17 3.16
C HIS A 141 -12.50 -19.74 3.40
N VAL A 142 -12.36 -18.94 2.34
CA VAL A 142 -11.92 -17.54 2.43
C VAL A 142 -12.89 -16.72 3.28
N ALA A 143 -14.20 -16.98 3.21
CA ALA A 143 -15.19 -16.30 4.05
C ALA A 143 -14.92 -16.51 5.55
N ARG A 144 -14.60 -17.76 5.94
CA ARG A 144 -14.27 -18.11 7.33
C ARG A 144 -12.99 -17.45 7.78
N LEU A 145 -11.94 -17.48 6.95
CA LEU A 145 -10.67 -16.83 7.26
C LEU A 145 -10.82 -15.31 7.43
N LEU A 146 -11.59 -14.67 6.54
CA LEU A 146 -11.90 -13.25 6.63
C LEU A 146 -12.73 -12.96 7.90
N TYR A 147 -13.75 -13.75 8.19
CA TYR A 147 -14.52 -13.58 9.42
C TYR A 147 -13.64 -13.68 10.66
N ASP A 148 -12.82 -14.74 10.79
CA ASP A 148 -11.92 -14.93 11.92
C ASP A 148 -10.91 -13.76 12.05
N ALA A 149 -10.39 -13.27 10.92
CA ALA A 149 -9.49 -12.13 10.90
C ALA A 149 -10.17 -10.84 11.40
N TYR A 150 -11.42 -10.58 10.99
CA TYR A 150 -12.17 -9.37 11.37
C TYR A 150 -12.78 -9.46 12.78
N ARG A 151 -13.02 -10.68 13.30
CA ARG A 151 -13.49 -10.92 14.67
C ARG A 151 -12.39 -10.67 15.70
N ASN A 152 -11.13 -10.88 15.34
CA ASN A 152 -10.01 -10.67 16.26
C ASN A 152 -9.76 -9.17 16.51
N PRO A 153 -9.92 -8.67 17.76
CA PRO A 153 -9.72 -7.26 18.09
C PRO A 153 -8.28 -6.78 17.89
N GLU A 154 -7.28 -7.66 18.03
CA GLU A 154 -5.87 -7.31 17.81
C GLU A 154 -5.64 -6.93 16.34
N ASN A 155 -6.28 -7.63 15.40
CA ASN A 155 -6.17 -7.31 13.98
C ASN A 155 -6.73 -5.92 13.68
N LYS A 156 -7.86 -5.54 14.30
CA LYS A 156 -8.42 -4.18 14.18
C LYS A 156 -7.43 -3.15 14.72
N LEU A 157 -6.85 -3.42 15.89
CA LEU A 157 -5.87 -2.55 16.53
C LEU A 157 -4.61 -2.36 15.66
N PHE A 158 -4.02 -3.45 15.17
CA PHE A 158 -2.85 -3.42 14.29
C PHE A 158 -3.15 -2.71 12.97
N THR A 159 -4.35 -2.87 12.41
CA THR A 159 -4.77 -2.15 11.19
C THR A 159 -4.84 -0.63 11.47
N VAL A 160 -5.45 -0.22 12.58
CA VAL A 160 -5.52 1.20 12.99
C VAL A 160 -4.14 1.79 13.25
N TYR A 161 -3.29 1.06 13.96
CA TYR A 161 -1.91 1.45 14.24
C TYR A 161 -1.11 1.62 12.94
N THR A 162 -1.16 0.63 12.05
CA THR A 162 -0.45 0.66 10.77
C THR A 162 -0.93 1.80 9.89
N ARG A 163 -2.25 2.05 9.82
CA ARG A 163 -2.80 3.21 9.11
C ARG A 163 -2.22 4.52 9.64
N LYS A 164 -2.14 4.70 10.97
CA LYS A 164 -1.56 5.92 11.57
C LYS A 164 -0.09 6.10 11.19
N LEU A 165 0.71 5.04 11.27
CA LEU A 165 2.11 5.08 10.84
C LEU A 165 2.24 5.45 9.35
N LEU A 166 1.46 4.79 8.49
CA LEU A 166 1.49 5.05 7.05
C LEU A 166 1.10 6.49 6.72
N LYS A 167 0.13 7.08 7.44
CA LYS A 167 -0.23 8.51 7.27
C LYS A 167 0.96 9.44 7.49
N GLU A 168 1.79 9.18 8.50
CA GLU A 168 2.99 9.99 8.74
C GLU A 168 4.04 9.80 7.65
N VAL A 169 4.20 8.59 7.13
CA VAL A 169 5.06 8.33 5.97
C VAL A 169 4.55 9.06 4.73
N VAL A 170 3.22 9.25 4.56
CA VAL A 170 2.69 9.99 3.41
C VAL A 170 3.08 11.44 3.41
N LYS A 171 2.99 12.08 4.57
CA LYS A 171 3.14 13.53 4.68
C LYS A 171 4.52 14.03 4.24
N VAL A 172 5.51 13.16 4.15
CA VAL A 172 6.88 13.51 3.74
C VAL A 172 7.02 13.62 2.21
N LYS A 173 6.01 13.19 1.44
CA LYS A 173 5.94 13.37 -0.01
C LYS A 173 5.33 14.71 -0.36
#